data_AF-A0A0J6K5N1-F1
#
_entry.id   AF-A0A0J6K5N1-F1
#
_cell.length_a   1.000
_cell.length_b   1.000
_cell.length_c   1.000
_cell.angle_alpha   90.00
_cell.angle_beta   90.00
_cell.angle_gamma   90.00
#
_symmetry.space_group_name_H-M   'P 1'
#
loop_
_entity.id
_entity.type
_entity.pdbx_description
1 polymer ?
#
loop_
_entity_poly.entity_id
_entity_poly.type
_entity_poly.pdbx_seq_one_letter_code
_entity_poly.pdbx_strand_id
1 'polypeptide(L)'
;MIINLIVAAIAVAATSFYFMRQVPGFWGEHLELKKFEIMSATPTEVYESSELSKASFKVKKGDQCFYIKEGSFSFGEVTADMAWYKKLIIICPEKGIGWIENGK
;
A
#
# COMPACT_ATOMS: atom_id res chain seq x y z
N MET A 1 2.19 -45.93 -13.04
CA MET A 1 1.83 -45.14 -11.84
C MET A 1 3.04 -44.42 -11.24
N ILE A 2 4.14 -45.13 -10.96
CA ILE A 2 5.38 -44.53 -10.40
C ILE A 2 5.99 -43.44 -11.30
N ILE A 3 6.02 -43.66 -12.62
CA ILE A 3 6.55 -42.68 -13.58
C ILE A 3 5.75 -41.37 -13.55
N ASN A 4 4.41 -41.45 -13.44
CA ASN A 4 3.55 -40.25 -13.37
C ASN A 4 3.76 -39.48 -12.06
N LEU A 5 4.04 -40.18 -10.95
CA LEU A 5 4.35 -39.55 -9.67
C LEU A 5 5.69 -38.81 -9.71
N ILE A 6 6.69 -39.39 -10.38
CA ILE A 6 8.01 -38.75 -10.56
C ILE A 6 7.88 -37.51 -11.44
N VAL A 7 7.15 -37.58 -12.56
CA VAL A 7 6.93 -36.44 -13.45
C VAL A 7 6.16 -35.32 -12.75
N ALA A 8 5.13 -35.66 -11.97
CA ALA A 8 4.38 -34.69 -11.18
C ALA A 8 5.26 -34.02 -10.11
N ALA A 9 6.11 -34.77 -9.41
CA ALA A 9 7.02 -34.24 -8.40
C ALA A 9 8.06 -33.27 -9.02
N ILE A 10 8.61 -33.61 -10.19
CA ILE A 10 9.56 -32.74 -10.90
C ILE A 10 8.87 -31.47 -11.39
N ALA A 11 7.65 -31.58 -11.92
CA ALA A 11 6.88 -30.42 -12.37
C ALA A 11 6.56 -29.46 -11.22
N VAL A 12 6.13 -29.98 -10.06
CA VAL A 12 5.87 -29.19 -8.85
C VAL A 12 7.14 -28.53 -8.33
N ALA A 13 8.26 -29.26 -8.30
CA ALA A 13 9.54 -28.69 -7.88
C ALA A 13 10.00 -27.56 -8.81
N ALA A 14 9.89 -27.75 -10.12
CA ALA A 14 10.28 -26.74 -11.12
C ALA A 14 9.41 -25.48 -11.04
N THR A 15 8.09 -25.61 -10.89
CA THR A 15 7.19 -24.46 -10.75
C THR A 15 7.42 -23.74 -9.43
N SER A 16 7.61 -24.47 -8.32
CA SER A 16 7.91 -23.88 -7.00
C SER A 16 9.20 -23.06 -7.04
N PHE A 17 10.24 -23.57 -7.69
CA PHE A 17 11.51 -22.87 -7.85
C PHE A 17 11.41 -21.65 -8.77
N TYR A 18 10.58 -21.74 -9.82
CA TYR A 18 10.28 -20.63 -10.72
C TYR A 18 9.59 -19.48 -9.98
N PHE A 19 8.55 -19.76 -9.19
CA PHE A 19 7.83 -18.74 -8.43
C PHE A 19 8.66 -18.17 -7.27
N MET A 20 9.48 -18.97 -6.59
CA MET A 20 10.41 -18.45 -5.56
C MET A 20 11.48 -17.51 -6.14
N ARG A 21 11.89 -17.72 -7.40
CA ARG A 21 12.88 -16.86 -8.07
C ARG A 21 12.31 -15.57 -8.63
N GLN A 22 10.99 -15.47 -8.78
CA GLN A 22 10.38 -14.18 -9.10
C GLN A 22 10.38 -13.34 -7.83
N VAL A 23 11.40 -12.47 -7.70
CA VAL A 23 11.31 -11.33 -6.79
C VAL A 23 10.02 -10.62 -7.16
N PRO A 24 9.06 -10.43 -6.23
CA PRO A 24 7.82 -9.75 -6.56
C PRO A 24 8.20 -8.42 -7.21
N GLY A 25 7.79 -8.20 -8.47
CA GLY A 25 8.18 -7.01 -9.24
C GLY A 25 7.91 -5.70 -8.49
N PHE A 26 7.00 -5.77 -7.52
CA PHE A 26 6.75 -4.78 -6.48
C PHE A 26 7.99 -4.15 -5.83
N TRP A 27 9.07 -4.92 -5.59
CA TRP A 27 10.28 -4.43 -4.91
C TRP A 27 11.37 -3.92 -5.85
N GLY A 28 11.21 -4.11 -7.16
CA GLY A 28 12.20 -3.70 -8.18
C GLY A 28 11.98 -2.29 -8.72
N GLU A 29 10.77 -1.76 -8.61
CA GLU A 29 10.41 -0.45 -9.15
C GLU A 29 10.54 0.64 -8.08
N HIS A 30 11.08 1.80 -8.50
CA HIS A 30 11.20 2.95 -7.60
C HIS A 30 9.81 3.49 -7.31
N LEU A 31 9.38 3.41 -6.04
CA LEU A 31 8.10 3.98 -5.61
C LEU A 31 8.12 5.51 -5.81
N GLU A 32 7.34 6.00 -6.76
CA GLU A 32 7.17 7.44 -6.94
C GLU A 32 6.34 8.04 -5.81
N LEU A 33 6.99 8.83 -4.95
CA LEU A 33 6.34 9.61 -3.92
C LEU A 33 5.89 10.97 -4.48
N LYS A 34 4.62 11.32 -4.25
CA LYS A 34 4.07 12.64 -4.52
C LYS A 34 3.74 13.36 -3.23
N LYS A 35 3.92 14.67 -3.22
CA LYS A 35 3.55 15.51 -2.08
C LYS A 35 2.04 15.40 -1.83
N PHE A 36 1.68 15.12 -0.59
CA PHE A 36 0.32 15.13 -0.07
C PHE A 36 0.09 16.44 0.68
N GLU A 37 -0.93 17.19 0.29
CA GLU A 37 -1.28 18.45 0.94
C GLU A 37 -2.51 18.28 1.82
N ILE A 38 -2.33 18.51 3.13
CA ILE A 38 -3.41 18.47 4.10
C ILE A 38 -4.17 19.79 4.03
N MET A 39 -5.41 19.71 3.55
CA MET A 39 -6.29 20.87 3.37
C MET A 39 -7.12 21.20 4.61
N SER A 40 -7.15 20.31 5.61
CA SER A 40 -7.96 20.47 6.81
C SER A 40 -7.53 21.66 7.69
N ALA A 41 -8.51 22.35 8.27
CA ALA A 41 -8.29 23.41 9.24
C ALA A 41 -7.91 22.86 10.63
N THR A 42 -8.33 21.64 10.94
CA THR A 42 -8.01 20.95 12.19
C THR A 42 -6.96 19.87 11.94
N PRO A 43 -6.14 19.49 12.95
CA PRO A 43 -5.23 18.36 12.78
C PRO A 43 -6.00 17.07 12.45
N THR A 44 -5.72 16.47 11.29
CA THR A 44 -6.32 15.22 10.82
C THR A 44 -5.62 14.03 11.47
N GLU A 45 -6.41 13.04 11.87
CA GLU A 45 -5.90 11.79 12.42
C GLU A 45 -5.39 10.87 11.32
N VAL A 46 -4.26 10.24 11.60
CA VAL A 46 -3.65 9.22 10.75
C VAL A 46 -3.66 7.91 11.52
N TYR A 47 -4.14 6.86 10.88
CA TYR A 47 -4.48 5.58 11.49
C TYR A 47 -3.47 4.49 11.13
N GLU A 48 -3.34 3.50 11.99
CA GLU A 48 -2.41 2.37 11.76
C GLU A 48 -2.85 1.48 10.59
N SER A 49 -4.16 1.41 10.32
CA SER A 49 -4.76 0.57 9.28
C SER A 49 -5.86 1.29 8.50
N SER A 50 -6.26 0.72 7.36
CA SER A 50 -7.37 1.21 6.54
C SER A 50 -8.73 1.14 7.25
N GLU A 51 -8.86 0.43 8.37
CA GLU A 51 -10.09 0.37 9.17
C GLU A 51 -10.39 1.67 9.93
N LEU A 52 -9.40 2.56 10.05
CA LEU A 52 -9.50 3.85 10.75
C LEU A 52 -9.96 3.72 12.21
N SER A 53 -9.71 2.57 12.84
CA SER A 53 -10.15 2.26 14.21
C SER A 53 -9.15 2.70 15.28
N LYS A 54 -7.86 2.76 14.93
CA LYS A 54 -6.77 3.10 15.87
C LYS A 54 -5.89 4.21 15.31
N ALA A 55 -6.02 5.40 15.91
CA ALA A 55 -5.20 6.56 15.57
C ALA A 55 -3.75 6.33 16.02
N SER A 56 -2.81 6.66 15.14
CA SER A 56 -1.36 6.55 15.36
C SER A 56 -0.76 7.92 15.65
N PHE A 57 -1.04 8.91 14.79
CA PHE A 57 -0.53 10.28 14.94
C PHE A 57 -1.46 11.31 14.30
N LYS A 58 -1.14 12.59 14.45
CA LYS A 58 -1.88 13.71 13.88
C LYS A 58 -1.04 14.54 12.92
N VAL A 59 -1.66 14.95 11.83
CA VAL A 59 -1.07 15.81 10.81
C VAL A 59 -1.88 17.08 10.65
N LYS A 60 -1.25 18.19 10.30
CA LYS A 60 -1.87 19.50 10.16
C LYS A 60 -1.35 20.20 8.90
N LYS A 61 -2.04 21.26 8.49
CA LYS A 61 -1.59 22.13 7.42
C LYS A 61 -0.14 22.59 7.65
N GLY A 62 0.69 22.43 6.63
CA GLY A 62 2.12 22.76 6.66
C GLY A 62 3.04 21.58 6.97
N ASP A 63 2.52 20.46 7.46
CA ASP A 63 3.31 19.23 7.57
C ASP A 63 3.66 18.71 6.17
N GLN A 64 4.89 18.27 6.00
CA GLN A 64 5.34 17.64 4.76
C GLN A 64 4.94 16.16 4.80
N CYS A 65 3.97 15.79 3.98
CA CYS A 65 3.57 14.39 3.83
C CYS A 65 3.60 14.01 2.35
N PHE A 66 3.71 12.72 2.09
CA PHE A 66 3.79 12.15 0.74
C PHE A 66 2.85 10.96 0.61
N TYR A 67 2.35 10.71 -0.59
CA TYR A 67 1.60 9.50 -0.94
C TYR A 67 2.27 8.81 -2.14
N ILE A 68 2.02 7.52 -2.30
CA ILE A 68 2.57 6.73 -3.40
C ILE A 68 1.70 6.93 -4.65
N LYS A 69 2.30 7.39 -5.75
CA LYS A 69 1.61 7.77 -7.00
C LYS A 69 1.28 6.58 -7.91
N GLU A 70 2.20 5.62 -8.07
CA GLU A 70 2.01 4.50 -9.01
C GLU A 70 1.39 3.27 -8.34
N GLY A 71 0.56 2.52 -9.09
CA GLY A 71 -0.05 1.28 -8.59
C GLY A 71 -1.12 1.48 -7.51
N SER A 72 -1.77 2.64 -7.48
CA SER A 72 -2.73 3.11 -6.45
C SER A 72 -3.86 2.16 -6.04
N PHE A 73 -4.06 1.04 -6.73
CA PHE A 73 -5.00 -0.01 -6.33
C PHE A 73 -4.49 -0.84 -5.14
N SER A 74 -3.16 -0.95 -4.95
CA SER A 74 -2.58 -1.74 -3.84
C SER A 74 -2.57 -1.00 -2.51
N PHE A 75 -2.65 0.35 -2.53
CA PHE A 75 -2.51 1.19 -1.34
C PHE A 75 -3.64 2.22 -1.16
N GLY A 76 -4.49 2.41 -2.18
CA GLY A 76 -5.71 3.19 -2.08
C GLY A 76 -6.90 2.25 -2.02
N GLU A 77 -7.74 2.39 -0.99
CA GLU A 77 -9.01 1.66 -0.95
C GLU A 77 -10.05 2.47 -1.73
N VAL A 78 -10.54 1.90 -2.84
CA VAL A 78 -11.60 2.48 -3.66
C VAL A 78 -12.93 1.96 -3.12
N THR A 79 -13.75 2.83 -2.54
CA THR A 79 -15.11 2.47 -2.15
C THR A 79 -16.04 2.51 -3.36
N ALA A 80 -17.09 1.69 -3.35
CA ALA A 80 -17.99 1.48 -4.48
C ALA A 80 -18.76 2.73 -4.96
N ASP A 81 -18.65 3.87 -4.27
CA ASP A 81 -19.51 5.02 -4.50
C ASP A 81 -18.89 6.18 -5.28
N MET A 82 -17.57 6.38 -5.42
CA MET A 82 -17.04 7.49 -6.25
C MET A 82 -15.60 7.30 -6.77
N ALA A 83 -15.33 7.95 -7.90
CA ALA A 83 -14.08 8.04 -8.65
C ALA A 83 -12.89 8.74 -7.94
N TRP A 84 -12.85 8.78 -6.61
CA TRP A 84 -11.83 9.49 -5.81
C TRP A 84 -11.42 8.60 -4.63
N TYR A 85 -10.12 8.36 -4.45
CA TYR A 85 -9.56 7.51 -3.39
C TYR A 85 -10.00 8.02 -2.01
N LYS A 86 -10.82 7.25 -1.26
CA LYS A 86 -11.32 7.67 0.06
C LYS A 86 -10.30 7.49 1.17
N LYS A 87 -9.37 6.55 1.04
CA LYS A 87 -8.31 6.34 2.02
C LYS A 87 -6.97 6.21 1.33
N LEU A 88 -5.97 6.89 1.86
CA LEU A 88 -4.62 6.92 1.32
C LEU A 88 -3.62 6.58 2.42
N ILE A 89 -2.60 5.81 2.08
CA ILE A 89 -1.39 5.75 2.90
C ILE A 89 -0.58 7.01 2.66
N ILE A 90 -0.25 7.70 3.74
CA ILE A 90 0.68 8.83 3.73
C ILE A 90 1.92 8.52 4.54
N ILE A 91 3.03 9.09 4.10
CA ILE A 91 4.34 9.04 4.73
C ILE A 91 4.70 10.47 5.11
N CYS A 92 4.83 10.74 6.40
CA CYS A 92 5.20 12.05 6.92
C CYS A 92 6.54 11.90 7.66
N PRO A 93 7.64 12.52 7.17
CA PRO A 93 8.91 12.54 7.87
C PRO A 93 8.74 13.00 9.32
N GLU A 94 9.54 12.42 10.22
CA GLU A 94 9.51 12.70 11.68
C GLU A 94 8.25 12.24 12.43
N LYS A 95 7.19 11.81 11.73
CA LYS A 95 5.95 11.34 12.35
C LYS A 95 5.68 9.85 12.13
N GLY A 96 5.85 9.38 10.90
CA GLY A 96 5.63 7.99 10.54
C GLY A 96 4.79 7.80 9.28
N ILE A 97 4.19 6.63 9.17
CA ILE A 97 3.38 6.17 8.04
C ILE A 97 2.03 5.70 8.56
N GLY A 98 0.97 6.00 7.82
CA GLY A 98 -0.36 5.50 8.16
C GLY A 98 -1.44 5.94 7.19
N TRP A 99 -2.67 5.56 7.49
CA TRP A 99 -3.84 5.75 6.65
C TRP A 99 -4.59 7.04 7.02
N ILE A 100 -5.01 7.80 6.02
CA ILE A 100 -5.82 9.00 6.19
C ILE A 100 -7.04 8.94 5.27
N GLU A 101 -8.16 9.51 5.71
CA GLU A 101 -9.33 9.71 4.86
C GLU A 101 -9.13 10.96 4.00
N ASN A 102 -9.16 10.81 2.68
CA ASN A 102 -8.94 11.92 1.76
C ASN A 102 -10.16 12.85 1.77
N GLY A 103 -9.95 14.15 2.01
CA GLY A 103 -11.00 15.15 2.06
C GLY A 103 -11.48 15.55 3.47
N LYS A 104 -10.81 15.08 4.54
CA LYS A 104 -11.03 15.55 5.91
C LYS A 104 -9.91 16.42 6.46
#